data_AF-X1NBP4-F1
#
_entry.id   AF-X1NBP4-F1
#
_cell.length_a   1.000
_cell.length_b   1.000
_cell.length_c   1.000
_cell.angle_alpha   90.00
_cell.angle_beta   90.00
_cell.angle_gamma   90.00
#
_symmetry.space_group_name_H-M   'P 1'
#
loop_
_entity.id
_entity.type
_entity.pdbx_description
1 polymer ?
#
loop_
_entity_poly.entity_id
_entity_poly.type
_entity_poly.pdbx_seq_one_letter_code
_entity_poly.pdbx_strand_id
1 'polypeptide(L)' 'MRVLCIGGGPSGLYFGLLMKLQDPSNEVYVVERNRPYDTFGWGVVFSDATMDNLKQADPVSAEQINAA' A
#
# COMPACT_ATOMS: atom_id res chain seq x y z
N MET A 1 13.04 9.78 -6.53
CA MET A 1 12.06 9.88 -7.64
C MET A 1 10.82 10.65 -7.19
N ARG A 2 10.04 11.27 -8.10
CA ARG A 2 8.75 11.92 -7.76
C ARG A 2 7.60 11.11 -8.36
N VAL A 3 6.65 10.70 -7.53
CA VAL A 3 5.50 9.87 -7.94
C VAL A 3 4.19 10.48 -7.45
N LEU A 4 3.18 10.49 -8.32
CA LEU A 4 1.82 10.90 -8.00
C LEU A 4 0.89 9.68 -8.06
N CYS A 5 0.34 9.29 -6.92
CA CYS A 5 -0.71 8.28 -6.81
C CYS A 5 -2.07 8.95 -6.82
N ILE A 6 -2.93 8.54 -7.76
CA ILE A 6 -4.32 9.00 -7.85
C ILE A 6 -5.20 7.93 -7.19
N GLY A 7 -5.71 8.22 -6.00
CA GLY A 7 -6.47 7.31 -5.15
C GLY A 7 -5.71 6.92 -3.87
N GLY A 8 -6.33 7.16 -2.72
CA GLY A 8 -5.84 6.84 -1.38
C GLY A 8 -6.30 5.47 -0.85
N GLY A 9 -6.59 4.54 -1.75
CA GLY A 9 -6.95 3.16 -1.39
C GLY A 9 -5.74 2.31 -1.00
N PRO A 10 -5.97 1.03 -0.62
CA PRO A 10 -4.91 0.13 -0.15
C PRO A 10 -3.73 0.02 -1.11
N SER A 11 -3.96 -0.08 -2.42
CA SER A 11 -2.90 -0.20 -3.42
C SER A 11 -2.04 1.05 -3.53
N GLY A 12 -2.65 2.25 -3.56
CA GLY A 12 -1.93 3.52 -3.67
C GLY A 12 -1.09 3.82 -2.43
N LEU A 13 -1.66 3.57 -1.24
CA LEU A 13 -0.94 3.72 0.03
C LEU A 13 0.19 2.69 0.17
N TYR A 14 -0.07 1.44 -0.18
CA TYR A 14 0.93 0.37 -0.10
C TYR A 14 2.09 0.59 -1.07
N PHE A 15 1.80 1.03 -2.31
CA PHE A 15 2.84 1.46 -3.23
C PHE A 15 3.70 2.58 -2.65
N GLY A 16 3.07 3.61 -2.05
CA GLY A 16 3.79 4.71 -1.43
C GLY A 16 4.70 4.26 -0.29
N LEU A 17 4.23 3.31 0.53
CA LEU A 17 5.03 2.66 1.56
C LEU A 17 6.26 1.95 0.96
N LEU A 18 6.06 1.08 -0.04
CA LEU A 18 7.16 0.35 -0.67
C LEU A 18 8.19 1.27 -1.33
N MET A 19 7.77 2.34 -1.99
CA MET A 19 8.68 3.32 -2.57
C MET A 19 9.52 4.03 -1.50
N LYS A 20 8.94 4.29 -0.32
CA LYS A 20 9.66 4.89 0.82
C LYS A 20 10.61 3.89 1.50
N LEU A 21 10.23 2.62 1.58
CA LEU A 21 11.10 1.56 2.09
C LEU A 21 12.30 1.32 1.17
N GLN A 22 12.09 1.37 -0.15
CA GLN A 22 13.15 1.23 -1.14
C GLN A 22 14.16 2.37 -1.08
N ASP A 23 13.69 3.62 -1.04
CA ASP A 23 14.51 4.81 -0.86
C ASP A 23 13.68 5.93 -0.20
N PRO A 24 14.00 6.32 1.04
CA PRO A 24 13.28 7.37 1.76
C PRO A 24 13.26 8.73 1.05
N SER A 25 14.22 9.00 0.15
CA SER A 25 14.33 10.22 -0.64
C SER A 25 13.25 10.34 -1.72
N ASN A 26 12.55 9.25 -2.04
CA ASN A 26 11.43 9.28 -2.99
C ASN A 26 10.31 10.21 -2.50
N GLU A 27 9.91 11.18 -3.31
CA GLU A 27 8.72 11.98 -3.05
C GLU A 27 7.49 11.25 -3.60
N VAL A 28 6.56 10.89 -2.72
CA VAL A 28 5.29 10.27 -3.09
C VAL A 28 4.16 11.18 -2.66
N TYR A 29 3.34 11.59 -3.61
CA TYR A 29 2.13 12.37 -3.39
C TYR A 29 0.91 11.47 -3.62
N VAL A 30 0.01 11.40 -2.65
CA VAL A 30 -1.25 10.67 -2.78
C VAL A 30 -2.38 11.68 -2.82
N VAL A 31 -3.19 11.63 -3.87
CA VAL A 31 -4.37 12.50 -4.02
C VAL A 31 -5.61 11.63 -3.97
N GLU A 32 -6.46 11.87 -2.96
CA GLU A 32 -7.74 11.21 -2.78
C GLU A 32 -8.87 12.23 -2.92
N ARG A 33 -9.96 11.82 -3.58
CA ARG A 33 -11.15 12.64 -3.79
C ARG A 33 -12.03 12.68 -2.53
N ASN A 34 -12.14 11.55 -1.84
CA ASN A 34 -12.99 11.38 -0.68
C ASN A 34 -12.33 11.98 0.57
N ARG A 35 -13.12 12.23 1.62
CA ARG A 35 -12.58 12.74 2.88
C ARG A 35 -11.76 11.65 3.59
N PRO A 36 -10.86 12.01 4.50
CA PRO A 36 -10.23 11.02 5.37
C PRO A 36 -11.29 10.13 6.03
N TYR A 37 -11.05 8.81 6.03
CA TYR A 37 -11.92 7.78 6.59
C TYR A 37 -13.25 7.53 5.86
N ASP A 38 -13.55 8.24 4.76
CA ASP A 38 -14.63 7.83 3.85
C ASP A 38 -14.15 6.63 3.02
N THR A 39 -14.38 5.41 3.55
CA THR A 39 -13.93 4.17 2.93
C THR A 39 -14.96 3.63 1.94
N PHE A 40 -14.51 3.41 0.71
CA PHE A 40 -15.28 2.75 -0.34
C PHE A 40 -14.47 1.59 -0.89
N GLY A 41 -15.13 0.44 -1.11
CA GLY A 41 -14.48 -0.73 -1.67
C GLY A 41 -15.09 -2.03 -1.14
N TRP A 42 -14.51 -3.14 -1.56
CA TRP A 42 -14.81 -4.47 -1.08
C TRP A 42 -13.54 -5.12 -0.57
N GLY A 43 -13.66 -6.03 0.40
CA GLY A 43 -12.54 -6.84 0.84
C GLY A 43 -11.99 -7.69 -0.29
N VAL A 44 -10.67 -7.89 -0.31
CA VAL A 44 -9.98 -8.82 -1.21
C VAL A 44 -9.25 -9.85 -0.38
N VAL A 45 -9.14 -11.06 -0.92
CA VAL A 45 -8.34 -12.15 -0.34
C VAL A 45 -7.12 -12.37 -1.20
N PHE A 46 -5.97 -12.56 -0.56
CA PHE A 46 -4.72 -12.86 -1.23
C PHE A 46 -4.50 -14.38 -1.29
N SER A 47 -3.94 -14.85 -2.41
CA SER A 47 -3.40 -16.21 -2.47
C SER A 47 -2.11 -16.31 -1.68
N ASP A 48 -1.71 -17.54 -1.31
CA ASP A 48 -0.43 -17.79 -0.66
C ASP A 48 0.75 -17.20 -1.45
N ALA A 49 0.76 -17.40 -2.77
CA ALA A 49 1.78 -16.82 -3.65
C ALA A 49 1.81 -15.28 -3.60
N THR A 50 0.65 -14.63 -3.44
CA THR A 50 0.59 -13.17 -3.29
C THR A 50 1.12 -12.76 -1.93
N MET A 51 0.75 -13.48 -0.87
CA MET A 51 1.26 -13.23 0.49
C MET A 51 2.78 -13.39 0.57
N ASP A 52 3.35 -14.36 -0.15
CA ASP A 52 4.81 -14.53 -0.21
C ASP A 52 5.50 -13.36 -0.90
N ASN A 53 4.91 -12.81 -1.96
CA ASN A 53 5.42 -11.58 -2.59
C ASN A 53 5.36 -10.38 -1.64
N LEU A 54 4.28 -10.24 -0.87
CA LEU A 54 4.15 -9.18 0.13
C LEU A 54 5.22 -9.32 1.21
N LYS A 55 5.43 -10.53 1.74
CA LYS A 55 6.48 -10.81 2.74
C LYS A 55 7.88 -10.49 2.22
N GLN A 56 8.16 -10.76 0.95
CA GLN A 56 9.45 -10.43 0.33
C GLN A 56 9.65 -8.91 0.18
N ALA A 57 8.58 -8.17 -0.14
CA ALA A 57 8.64 -6.73 -0.35
C ALA A 57 8.70 -5.94 0.97
N ASP A 58 7.88 -6.32 1.94
CA ASP A 58 7.82 -5.72 3.28
C ASP A 58 7.26 -6.74 4.29
N PRO A 59 8.16 -7.42 5.04
CA PRO A 59 7.75 -8.40 6.04
C PRO A 59 6.83 -7.83 7.13
N VAL A 60 6.97 -6.54 7.48
CA VAL A 60 6.26 -5.93 8.60
C VAL A 60 4.79 -5.73 8.24
N SER A 61 4.51 -5.10 7.11
CA SER A 61 3.12 -4.95 6.67
C SER A 61 2.50 -6.29 6.27
N ALA A 62 3.28 -7.23 5.70
CA ALA A 62 2.76 -8.55 5.38
C ALA A 62 2.30 -9.32 6.63
N GLU A 63 3.03 -9.21 7.74
CA GLU A 63 2.61 -9.76 9.03
C GLU A 63 1.32 -9.09 9.53
N GLN A 64 1.24 -7.76 9.45
CA GLN A 64 0.04 -7.01 9.86
C GLN A 64 -1.20 -7.37 9.02
N ILE A 65 -1.04 -7.52 7.71
CA ILE A 65 -2.11 -7.93 6.79
C ILE A 65 -2.56 -9.36 7.11
N ASN A 66 -1.64 -10.26 7.45
CA ASN A 66 -1.97 -11.65 7.78
C ASN A 66 -2.65 -11.82 9.16
N ALA A 67 -2.50 -10.83 10.05
CA ALA A 67 -3.10 -10.83 11.38
C ALA A 67 -4.48 -10.14 11.44
N ALA A 68 -4.90 -9.46 10.36
CA ALA A 68 -6.17 -8.76 10.25
C ALA A 68 -7.34 -9.71 9.93
#